data_AF-A0A920HMT6-F1
#
_entry.id   AF-A0A920HMT6-F1
#
_cell.length_a   1.000
_cell.length_b   1.000
_cell.length_c   1.000
_cell.angle_alpha   90.00
_cell.angle_beta   90.00
_cell.angle_gamma   90.00
#
_symmetry.space_group_name_H-M   'P 1'
#
loop_
_entity.id
_entity.type
_entity.pdbx_description
1 polymer ?
#
loop_
_entity_poly.entity_id
_entity_poly.type
_entity_poly.pdbx_seq_one_letter_code
_entity_poly.pdbx_strand_id
1 'polypeptide(L)'
;MRRRSTISRRLIISDERMKLLIGIMKEDTVSIKENVENLKKEIFKFTNENSFLECKSMGDLMEKTLKYLKRNYQNVSLIDLI
;
A
#
# COMPACT_ATOMS: atom_id res chain seq x y z
N MET A 1 -3.42 -27.30 -15.63
CA MET A 1 -4.64 -26.48 -15.49
C MET A 1 -5.00 -26.22 -14.02
N ARG A 2 -5.11 -27.25 -13.18
CA ARG A 2 -5.50 -27.18 -11.75
C ARG A 2 -4.67 -26.25 -10.85
N ARG A 3 -3.33 -26.27 -10.99
CA ARG A 3 -2.43 -25.36 -10.23
C ARG A 3 -2.61 -23.89 -10.61
N ARG A 4 -2.83 -23.59 -11.90
CA ARG A 4 -3.08 -22.23 -12.39
C ARG A 4 -4.39 -21.68 -11.81
N SER A 5 -5.47 -22.47 -11.80
CA SER A 5 -6.75 -22.06 -11.19
C SER A 5 -6.68 -21.84 -9.67
N THR A 6 -5.88 -22.61 -8.94
CA THR A 6 -5.69 -22.39 -7.50
C THR A 6 -4.87 -21.12 -7.21
N ILE A 7 -3.84 -20.84 -8.01
CA ILE A 7 -3.06 -19.60 -7.90
C ILE A 7 -3.94 -18.39 -8.20
N SER A 8 -4.71 -18.41 -9.29
CA SER A 8 -5.64 -17.33 -9.63
C SER A 8 -6.66 -17.07 -8.52
N ARG A 9 -7.26 -18.12 -7.94
CA ARG A 9 -8.22 -17.97 -6.82
C ARG A 9 -7.56 -17.37 -5.58
N ARG A 10 -6.33 -17.78 -5.23
CA ARG A 10 -5.60 -17.20 -4.09
C ARG A 10 -5.27 -15.73 -4.31
N LEU A 11 -4.88 -15.35 -5.52
CA LEU A 11 -4.61 -13.95 -5.87
C LEU A 11 -5.86 -13.09 -5.71
N ILE A 12 -7.02 -13.55 -6.20
CA ILE A 12 -8.30 -12.85 -6.06
C ILE A 12 -8.66 -12.65 -4.58
N ILE A 13 -8.60 -13.72 -3.79
CA ILE A 13 -8.92 -13.64 -2.35
C ILE A 13 -7.94 -12.70 -1.63
N SER A 14 -6.66 -12.70 -1.99
CA SER A 14 -5.67 -11.80 -1.41
C SER A 14 -5.94 -10.34 -1.77
N ASP A 15 -6.35 -10.06 -3.01
CA ASP A 15 -6.71 -8.71 -3.48
C ASP A 15 -7.95 -8.18 -2.75
N GLU A 16 -8.99 -9.01 -2.59
CA GLU A 16 -10.20 -8.64 -1.84
C GLU A 16 -9.91 -8.36 -0.37
N ARG A 17 -9.11 -9.21 0.28
CA ARG A 17 -8.71 -9.01 1.68
C ARG A 17 -7.90 -7.72 1.86
N MET A 18 -7.01 -7.43 0.93
CA MET A 18 -6.21 -6.19 0.97
C MET A 18 -7.11 -4.95 0.81
N LYS A 19 -8.07 -4.98 -0.11
CA LYS A 19 -9.06 -3.90 -0.25
C LYS A 19 -9.89 -3.68 1.01
N LEU A 20 -10.32 -4.77 1.65
CA LEU A 20 -11.07 -4.70 2.91
C LEU A 20 -10.24 -4.04 4.03
N LEU A 21 -8.99 -4.46 4.19
CA LEU A 21 -8.07 -3.88 5.17
C LEU A 21 -7.83 -2.39 4.91
N ILE A 22 -7.59 -1.99 3.66
CA ILE A 22 -7.47 -0.58 3.28
C ILE A 22 -8.75 0.20 3.62
N GLY A 23 -9.92 -0.38 3.32
CA GLY A 23 -11.21 0.23 3.64
C GLY A 23 -11.37 0.48 5.14
N ILE A 24 -11.05 -0.51 5.97
CA ILE A 24 -11.04 -0.36 7.43
C ILE A 24 -10.07 0.74 7.84
N MET A 25 -8.84 0.76 7.30
CA MET A 25 -7.83 1.77 7.61
C MET A 25 -8.17 3.20 7.14
N LYS A 26 -9.17 3.36 6.25
CA LYS A 26 -9.71 4.68 5.88
C LYS A 26 -10.75 5.18 6.86
N GLU A 27 -11.57 4.28 7.41
CA GLU A 27 -12.59 4.59 8.41
C GLU A 27 -12.01 4.66 9.82
N ASP A 28 -10.89 3.98 10.05
CA ASP A 28 -10.25 3.86 11.35
C ASP A 28 -9.54 5.16 11.77
N THR A 29 -9.96 5.71 12.90
CA THR A 29 -9.33 6.86 13.57
C THR A 29 -8.22 6.46 14.54
N VAL A 30 -7.90 5.17 14.69
CA VAL A 30 -6.93 4.64 15.68
C VAL A 30 -5.50 5.08 15.42
N SER A 31 -5.15 5.44 14.18
CA SER A 31 -3.83 6.02 13.91
C SER A 31 -3.74 7.40 14.53
N ILE A 32 -2.88 7.57 15.54
CA ILE A 32 -2.48 8.91 16.02
C ILE A 32 -2.07 9.70 14.77
N LYS A 33 -2.71 10.84 14.50
CA LYS A 33 -2.51 11.64 13.28
C LYS A 33 -1.03 11.90 12.99
N GLU A 34 -0.24 12.00 14.05
CA GLU A 34 1.22 12.11 14.01
C GLU A 34 1.92 10.95 13.28
N ASN A 35 1.47 9.71 13.46
CA ASN A 35 2.05 8.54 12.79
C ASN A 35 1.81 8.58 11.28
N VAL A 36 0.62 9.01 10.85
CA VAL A 36 0.31 9.20 9.42
C VAL A 36 1.20 10.30 8.83
N GLU A 37 1.38 11.39 9.58
CA GLU A 37 2.17 12.54 9.15
C GLU A 37 3.66 12.24 9.05
N ASN A 38 4.20 11.45 9.99
CA ASN A 38 5.59 11.00 9.96
C ASN A 38 5.80 10.01 8.81
N LEU A 39 4.93 9.01 8.70
CA LEU A 39 5.06 7.96 7.69
C LEU A 39 4.96 8.50 6.26
N LYS A 40 4.05 9.46 5.99
CA LYS A 40 3.95 10.04 4.65
C LYS A 40 5.17 10.86 4.26
N LYS A 41 5.82 11.54 5.22
CA LYS A 41 7.08 12.28 5.01
C LYS A 41 8.24 11.34 4.71
N GLU A 42 8.32 10.22 5.43
CA GLU A 42 9.30 9.17 5.15
C GLU A 42 9.12 8.61 3.74
N ILE A 43 7.90 8.17 3.40
CA ILE A 43 7.60 7.64 2.06
C ILE A 43 7.88 8.68 0.98
N PHE A 44 7.58 9.96 1.22
CA PHE A 44 7.95 11.04 0.30
C PHE A 44 9.47 11.12 0.10
N LYS A 45 10.29 11.03 1.16
CA LYS A 45 11.76 11.02 1.02
C LYS A 45 12.27 9.88 0.14
N PHE A 46 11.63 8.71 0.20
CA PHE A 46 12.02 7.55 -0.60
C PHE A 46 11.50 7.58 -2.04
N THR A 47 10.28 8.08 -2.24
CA THR A 47 9.61 8.03 -3.55
C THR A 47 9.71 9.31 -4.36
N ASN A 48 10.00 10.43 -3.68
CA ASN A 48 9.97 11.80 -4.18
C ASN A 48 8.62 12.20 -4.84
N GLU A 49 7.52 11.54 -4.45
CA GLU A 49 6.19 11.85 -4.97
C GLU A 49 5.37 12.69 -3.99
N ASN A 50 5.11 13.95 -4.37
CA ASN A 50 4.25 14.88 -3.61
C ASN A 50 2.86 14.31 -3.32
N SER A 51 2.43 13.35 -4.15
CA SER A 51 1.18 12.63 -4.04
C SER A 51 1.01 12.00 -2.63
N PHE A 52 2.08 11.58 -1.95
CA PHE A 52 2.01 11.03 -0.59
C PHE A 52 1.73 12.08 0.48
N LEU A 53 2.11 13.34 0.27
CA LEU A 53 1.89 14.43 1.23
C LEU A 53 0.41 14.82 1.34
N GLU A 54 -0.37 14.54 0.30
CA GLU A 54 -1.82 14.81 0.22
C GLU A 54 -2.69 13.75 0.93
N CYS A 55 -2.10 12.64 1.38
CA CYS A 55 -2.83 11.58 2.07
C CYS A 55 -3.35 12.08 3.44
N LYS A 56 -4.65 11.87 3.68
CA LYS A 56 -5.35 12.35 4.89
C LYS A 56 -5.58 11.27 5.93
N SER A 57 -5.57 10.01 5.50
CA SER A 57 -5.76 8.85 6.36
C SER A 57 -4.67 7.81 6.11
N MET A 58 -4.49 6.90 7.07
CA MET A 58 -3.60 5.76 6.90
C MET A 58 -4.04 4.88 5.72
N GLY A 59 -5.34 4.72 5.51
CA GLY A 59 -5.87 3.98 4.37
C GLY A 59 -5.54 4.62 3.01
N ASP A 60 -5.62 5.96 2.90
CA ASP A 60 -5.20 6.67 1.68
C ASP A 60 -3.71 6.50 1.43
N LEU A 61 -2.90 6.58 2.49
CA LEU A 61 -1.46 6.40 2.43
C LEU A 61 -1.09 5.00 1.94
N MET A 62 -1.67 3.96 2.55
CA MET A 62 -1.41 2.56 2.19
C MET A 62 -1.89 2.21 0.79
N GLU A 63 -3.06 2.71 0.36
CA GLU A 63 -3.54 2.50 -1.00
C GLU A 63 -2.57 3.09 -2.02
N LYS A 64 -2.04 4.29 -1.75
CA LYS A 64 -1.10 4.98 -2.63
C LYS A 64 0.24 4.25 -2.67
N THR A 65 0.73 3.78 -1.52
CA THR A 65 1.96 2.98 -1.42
C THR A 65 1.84 1.69 -2.22
N LEU A 66 0.72 0.97 -2.11
CA LEU A 66 0.50 -0.26 -2.87
C LEU A 66 0.43 -0.01 -4.37
N LYS A 67 -0.21 1.09 -4.81
CA LYS A 67 -0.22 1.50 -6.22
C LYS A 67 1.19 1.83 -6.72
N TYR A 68 1.96 2.58 -5.92
CA TYR A 68 3.35 2.91 -6.22
C TYR A 68 4.19 1.63 -6.37
N LEU A 69 4.12 0.71 -5.41
CA LEU A 69 4.86 -0.56 -5.46
C LEU A 69 4.45 -1.41 -6.67
N LYS A 70 3.16 -1.50 -6.97
CA LYS A 70 2.66 -2.24 -8.14
C LYS A 70 3.16 -1.66 -9.46
N ARG A 71 3.20 -0.33 -9.59
CA ARG A 71 3.73 0.35 -10.79
C ARG A 71 5.24 0.18 -10.91
N ASN A 72 5.94 0.28 -9.78
CA ASN A 72 7.40 0.20 -9.74
C ASN A 72 7.91 -1.24 -9.59
N TYR A 73 7.06 -2.26 -9.58
CA TYR A 73 7.43 -3.68 -9.40
C TYR A 73 8.44 -4.20 -10.45
N GLN A 74 8.58 -3.53 -11.59
CA GLN A 74 9.59 -3.83 -12.62
C GLN A 74 10.95 -3.15 -12.33
N ASN A 75 10.97 -2.07 -11.56
CA ASN A 75 12.15 -1.26 -11.25
C ASN A 75 12.66 -1.47 -9.82
N VAL A 76 11.76 -1.82 -8.90
CA VAL A 76 12.03 -2.05 -7.48
C VAL A 76 12.16 -3.55 -7.29
N SER A 77 13.33 -4.05 -7.67
CA SER A 77 13.83 -5.26 -7.02
C SER A 77 13.90 -4.93 -5.52
N LEU A 78 13.27 -5.75 -4.68
CA LEU A 78 13.29 -5.68 -3.21
C LEU A 78 14.70 -5.80 -2.57
N ILE A 79 15.76 -5.60 -3.35
CA ILE A 79 17.17 -5.70 -2.97
C ILE A 79 17.62 -4.48 -2.15
N ASP A 80 16.94 -3.33 -2.23
CA ASP A 80 17.40 -2.10 -1.58
C ASP A 80 16.78 -1.82 -0.19
N LEU A 81 16.07 -2.79 0.42
CA LEU A 81 15.41 -2.62 1.71
C LEU A 81 15.74 -3.69 2.77
N ILE A 82 16.95 -4.27 2.69
CA ILE A 82 17.58 -5.05 3.77
C ILE A 82 18.88 -4.38 4.19
#